data_AF-A0A1I1M9I4-F1
#
_entry.id   AF-A0A1I1M9I4-F1
#
_cell.length_a   1.000
_cell.length_b   1.000
_cell.length_c   1.000
_cell.angle_alpha   90.00
_cell.angle_beta   90.00
_cell.angle_gamma   90.00
#
_symmetry.space_group_name_H-M   'P 1'
#
loop_
_entity.id
_entity.type
_entity.pdbx_description
1 polymer ?
#
loop_
_entity_poly.entity_id
_entity_poly.type
_entity_poly.pdbx_seq_one_letter_code
_entity_poly.pdbx_strand_id
1 'polypeptide(L)'
;MIETILRDLTGTPEHPLPHRGTATANEAEAARLLKNHLTDIGATVRTEPFDTPKTYATIVYWLIGGLLTGLALVPVTGVAVGLVWYFVAMAWLYFNWRYSFIIKFPVQHTAQNVIGRWPARGDVANRRKLILMAHYDTAPVSLLYSPKRQGNFQLSLMLSLGLMVLAASAATFEVVHVGMPYMTYLRYGLMAYFVVQAIISTAGYWFKGYSNGASDNATGVAAAIATADRLRQANVPDLDIEVVLTSAEEVGMIGAYYYVEAHKKQWKSAQTLAINFDTLGAGKLTVVEQTGTYEALQYTNVPTKIARSLLKTDAFRDRAQVGQWHTADFDSVWFVRNRIPVLALCALDADGRMPRIHQPDDTLDHVDRTPIYTAIDLAEAVVNEWTKRSEE
;
A
#
# COMPACT_ATOMS: atom_id res chain seq x y z
N MET A 1 -23.61 8.95 1.22
CA MET A 1 -22.19 9.03 0.83
C MET A 1 -21.42 7.79 1.29
N ILE A 2 -20.93 7.68 2.54
CA ILE A 2 -20.08 6.52 2.95
C ILE A 2 -20.73 5.17 2.64
N GLU A 3 -21.95 4.89 3.13
CA GLU A 3 -22.66 3.64 2.83
C GLU A 3 -22.96 3.44 1.33
N THR A 4 -23.05 4.53 0.55
CA THR A 4 -23.23 4.48 -0.91
C THR A 4 -21.94 4.02 -1.58
N ILE A 5 -20.82 4.68 -1.26
CA ILE A 5 -19.49 4.34 -1.78
C ILE A 5 -19.12 2.91 -1.42
N LEU A 6 -19.36 2.49 -0.17
CA LEU A 6 -19.11 1.12 0.26
C LEU A 6 -19.92 0.12 -0.58
N ARG A 7 -21.25 0.29 -0.69
CA ARG A 7 -22.11 -0.61 -1.49
C ARG A 7 -21.71 -0.66 -2.96
N ASP A 8 -21.39 0.48 -3.56
CA ASP A 8 -21.00 0.56 -4.97
C ASP A 8 -19.65 -0.13 -5.22
N LEU A 9 -18.69 -0.04 -4.28
CA LEU A 9 -17.37 -0.67 -4.39
C LEU A 9 -17.34 -2.15 -4.01
N THR A 10 -18.26 -2.62 -3.15
CA THR A 10 -18.41 -4.04 -2.80
C THR A 10 -19.40 -4.78 -3.72
N GLY A 11 -20.19 -4.03 -4.49
CA GLY A 11 -21.26 -4.52 -5.32
C GLY A 11 -22.58 -4.78 -4.57
N THR A 12 -23.65 -4.90 -5.35
CA THR A 12 -24.98 -5.37 -4.90
C THR A 12 -25.41 -6.60 -5.74
N PRO A 13 -26.50 -7.31 -5.37
CA PRO A 13 -27.03 -8.39 -6.20
C PRO A 13 -27.43 -7.94 -7.62
N GLU A 14 -27.84 -6.68 -7.79
CA GLU A 14 -28.22 -6.09 -9.07
C GLU A 14 -27.01 -5.60 -9.89
N HIS A 15 -25.97 -5.11 -9.19
CA HIS A 15 -24.73 -4.60 -9.77
C HIS A 15 -23.52 -5.26 -9.10
N PRO A 16 -23.16 -6.49 -9.49
CA PRO A 16 -22.12 -7.25 -8.82
C PRO A 16 -20.72 -6.70 -9.13
N LEU A 17 -19.96 -6.36 -8.08
CA LEU A 17 -18.57 -5.95 -8.16
C LEU A 17 -17.74 -6.80 -7.18
N PRO A 18 -17.48 -8.09 -7.50
CA PRO A 18 -17.00 -9.06 -6.52
C PRO A 18 -15.58 -8.81 -6.03
N HIS A 19 -14.79 -8.03 -6.77
CA HIS A 19 -13.43 -7.60 -6.45
C HIS A 19 -13.08 -6.36 -7.29
N ARG A 20 -11.97 -5.69 -7.01
CA ARG A 20 -11.46 -4.55 -7.83
C ARG A 20 -9.98 -4.72 -8.22
N GLY A 21 -9.50 -5.96 -8.27
CA GLY A 21 -8.10 -6.31 -8.56
C GLY A 21 -7.52 -5.67 -9.83
N THR A 22 -6.23 -5.37 -9.77
CA THR A 22 -5.52 -4.44 -10.66
C THR A 22 -5.62 -4.77 -12.16
N ALA A 23 -5.88 -3.75 -12.98
CA ALA A 23 -6.06 -3.81 -14.43
C ALA A 23 -7.07 -4.88 -14.90
N THR A 24 -8.16 -5.05 -14.15
CA THR A 24 -9.33 -5.87 -14.52
C THR A 24 -10.50 -5.00 -14.96
N ALA A 25 -11.49 -5.60 -15.61
CA ALA A 25 -12.74 -4.91 -15.95
C ALA A 25 -13.46 -4.37 -14.71
N ASN A 26 -13.37 -5.07 -13.58
CA ASN A 26 -13.98 -4.64 -12.32
C ASN A 26 -13.25 -3.44 -11.71
N GLU A 27 -11.92 -3.35 -11.82
CA GLU A 27 -11.19 -2.13 -11.44
C GLU A 27 -11.59 -0.94 -12.34
N ALA A 28 -11.75 -1.16 -13.64
CA ALA A 28 -12.19 -0.11 -14.56
C ALA A 28 -13.60 0.40 -14.22
N GLU A 29 -14.50 -0.49 -13.79
CA GLU A 29 -15.84 -0.13 -13.32
C GLU A 29 -15.80 0.59 -11.95
N ALA A 30 -14.98 0.13 -11.00
CA ALA A 30 -14.73 0.84 -9.75
C ALA A 30 -14.23 2.27 -10.02
N ALA A 31 -13.24 2.43 -10.92
CA ALA A 31 -12.74 3.74 -11.32
C ALA A 31 -13.84 4.63 -11.94
N ARG A 32 -14.76 4.05 -12.73
CA ARG A 32 -15.93 4.76 -13.27
C ARG A 32 -16.87 5.25 -12.17
N LEU A 33 -17.20 4.39 -11.20
CA LEU A 33 -18.04 4.74 -10.05
C LEU A 33 -17.39 5.85 -9.20
N LEU A 34 -16.09 5.76 -8.96
CA LEU A 34 -15.34 6.77 -8.19
C LEU A 34 -15.26 8.12 -8.88
N LYS A 35 -15.13 8.14 -10.21
CA LYS A 35 -15.24 9.38 -11.00
C LYS A 35 -16.61 10.04 -10.82
N ASN A 36 -17.69 9.25 -10.81
CA ASN A 36 -19.04 9.76 -10.57
C ASN A 36 -19.15 10.35 -9.15
N HIS A 37 -18.82 9.58 -8.11
CA HIS A 37 -18.86 10.03 -6.71
C HIS A 37 -18.11 11.36 -6.50
N LEU A 38 -16.90 11.49 -7.04
CA LEU A 38 -16.12 12.73 -6.97
C LEU A 38 -16.75 13.90 -7.75
N THR A 39 -17.33 13.61 -8.93
CA THR A 39 -18.01 14.63 -9.76
C THR A 39 -19.27 15.15 -9.07
N ASP A 40 -20.04 14.26 -8.44
CA ASP A 40 -21.31 14.59 -7.78
C ASP A 40 -21.11 15.51 -6.54
N ILE A 41 -19.97 15.42 -5.86
CA ILE A 41 -19.54 16.37 -4.82
C ILE A 41 -18.70 17.54 -5.36
N GLY A 42 -18.75 17.78 -6.67
CA GLY A 42 -18.23 18.98 -7.34
C GLY A 42 -16.71 19.02 -7.56
N ALA A 43 -16.03 17.89 -7.60
CA ALA A 43 -14.60 17.84 -7.92
C ALA A 43 -14.35 18.11 -9.42
N THR A 44 -13.21 18.73 -9.74
CA THR A 44 -12.62 18.59 -11.08
C THR A 44 -11.92 17.23 -11.15
N VAL A 45 -12.51 16.28 -11.86
CA VAL A 45 -12.04 14.88 -11.92
C VAL A 45 -11.15 14.64 -13.14
N ARG A 46 -10.03 13.95 -12.95
CA ARG A 46 -9.21 13.35 -14.03
C ARG A 46 -8.77 11.94 -13.65
N THR A 47 -8.25 11.19 -14.61
CA THR A 47 -7.50 9.97 -14.34
C THR A 47 -6.07 10.09 -14.86
N GLU A 48 -5.14 9.40 -14.19
CA GLU A 48 -3.72 9.36 -14.57
C GLU A 48 -3.34 7.90 -14.84
N PRO A 49 -3.18 7.50 -16.12
CA PRO A 49 -2.89 6.12 -16.48
C PRO A 49 -1.42 5.77 -16.29
N PHE A 50 -1.13 4.50 -15.97
CA PHE A 50 0.22 3.98 -15.81
C PHE A 50 0.30 2.48 -16.10
N ASP A 51 1.52 2.00 -16.39
CA ASP A 51 1.79 0.59 -16.71
C ASP A 51 2.17 -0.22 -15.46
N THR A 52 1.44 -1.31 -15.21
CA THR A 52 1.61 -2.22 -14.07
C THR A 52 1.30 -3.68 -14.45
N PRO A 53 1.88 -4.68 -13.76
CA PRO A 53 1.33 -6.04 -13.72
C PRO A 53 -0.06 -6.07 -13.04
N LYS A 54 -0.85 -7.14 -13.25
CA LYS A 54 -2.17 -7.32 -12.60
C LYS A 54 -2.12 -7.85 -11.15
N THR A 55 -0.96 -8.34 -10.71
CA THR A 55 -0.81 -9.03 -9.42
C THR A 55 0.67 -9.18 -9.07
N TYR A 56 0.98 -9.00 -7.78
CA TYR A 56 2.31 -9.25 -7.22
C TYR A 56 2.81 -10.68 -7.51
N ALA A 57 1.90 -11.65 -7.70
CA ALA A 57 2.25 -13.05 -7.93
C ALA A 57 3.18 -13.22 -9.14
N THR A 58 2.95 -12.46 -10.21
CA THR A 58 3.81 -12.48 -11.40
C THR A 58 5.20 -11.88 -11.15
N ILE A 59 5.29 -10.84 -10.31
CA ILE A 59 6.57 -10.25 -9.89
C ILE A 59 7.37 -11.26 -9.07
N VAL A 60 6.72 -11.94 -8.11
CA VAL A 60 7.32 -13.01 -7.30
C VAL A 60 7.85 -14.15 -8.17
N TYR A 61 7.13 -14.54 -9.23
CA TYR A 61 7.61 -15.55 -10.17
C TYR A 61 8.81 -15.11 -10.99
N TRP A 62 8.89 -13.84 -11.41
CA TRP A 62 10.09 -13.33 -12.09
C TRP A 62 11.29 -13.22 -11.14
N LEU A 63 11.11 -12.80 -9.88
CA LEU A 63 12.17 -12.81 -8.87
C LEU A 63 12.70 -14.23 -8.63
N ILE A 64 11.81 -15.16 -8.33
CA ILE A 64 12.18 -16.54 -7.95
C ILE A 64 12.67 -17.31 -9.19
N GLY A 65 12.00 -17.21 -10.33
CA GLY A 65 12.43 -17.86 -11.57
C GLY A 65 13.80 -17.36 -12.04
N GLY A 66 14.06 -16.05 -11.94
CA GLY A 66 15.36 -15.45 -12.21
C GLY A 66 16.46 -15.94 -11.26
N LEU A 67 16.18 -15.94 -9.96
CA LEU A 67 17.08 -16.47 -8.93
C LEU A 67 17.42 -17.94 -9.17
N LEU A 68 16.40 -18.78 -9.40
CA LEU A 68 16.55 -20.22 -9.67
C LEU A 68 17.32 -20.49 -10.96
N THR A 69 17.09 -19.69 -12.01
CA THR A 69 17.85 -19.79 -13.27
C THR A 69 19.33 -19.47 -13.04
N GLY A 70 19.64 -18.41 -12.28
CA GLY A 70 21.00 -18.12 -11.85
C GLY A 70 21.62 -19.29 -11.08
N LEU A 71 20.95 -19.80 -10.04
CA LEU A 71 21.43 -20.90 -9.20
C LEU A 71 21.60 -22.22 -9.98
N ALA A 72 20.79 -22.47 -11.01
CA ALA A 72 20.91 -23.64 -11.87
C ALA A 72 22.11 -23.57 -12.83
N LEU A 73 22.48 -22.36 -13.27
CA LEU A 73 23.58 -22.12 -14.22
C LEU A 73 24.97 -22.02 -13.55
N VAL A 74 25.05 -21.91 -12.22
CA VAL A 74 26.31 -21.86 -11.44
C VAL A 74 27.32 -22.96 -11.84
N PRO A 75 26.95 -24.25 -11.98
CA PRO A 75 27.89 -25.30 -12.39
C PRO A 75 28.35 -25.22 -13.85
N VAL A 76 27.65 -24.44 -14.69
CA VAL A 76 27.94 -24.28 -16.12
C VAL A 76 28.83 -23.06 -16.37
N THR A 77 28.61 -21.97 -15.62
CA THR A 77 29.41 -20.75 -15.74
C THR A 77 29.42 -19.94 -14.45
N GLY A 78 30.62 -19.57 -13.99
CA GLY A 78 30.79 -18.73 -12.80
C GLY A 78 30.14 -17.34 -12.92
N VAL A 79 29.91 -16.86 -14.15
CA VAL A 79 29.21 -15.59 -14.42
C VAL A 79 27.75 -15.62 -13.93
N ALA A 80 27.14 -16.81 -13.81
CA ALA A 80 25.77 -16.96 -13.32
C ALA A 80 25.55 -16.44 -11.89
N VAL A 81 26.61 -16.38 -11.07
CA VAL A 81 26.55 -15.75 -9.73
C VAL A 81 26.14 -14.28 -9.81
N GLY A 82 26.53 -13.56 -10.87
CA GLY A 82 26.08 -12.18 -11.10
C GLY A 82 24.57 -12.08 -11.32
N LEU A 83 23.96 -13.08 -11.99
CA LEU A 83 22.51 -13.16 -12.19
C LEU A 83 21.79 -13.46 -10.87
N VAL A 84 22.35 -14.33 -10.02
CA VAL A 84 21.83 -14.60 -8.68
C VAL A 84 21.80 -13.30 -7.86
N TRP A 85 22.94 -12.61 -7.74
CA TRP A 85 23.03 -11.33 -7.02
C TRP A 85 22.12 -10.23 -7.59
N TYR A 86 21.94 -10.17 -8.91
CA TYR A 86 21.00 -9.24 -9.55
C TYR A 86 19.56 -9.46 -9.04
N PHE A 87 19.06 -10.70 -9.06
CA PHE A 87 17.71 -10.98 -8.56
C PHE A 87 17.58 -10.81 -7.04
N VAL A 88 18.65 -11.10 -6.26
CA VAL A 88 18.68 -10.75 -4.83
C VAL A 88 18.55 -9.23 -4.61
N ALA A 89 19.27 -8.42 -5.38
CA ALA A 89 19.18 -6.96 -5.29
C ALA A 89 17.79 -6.44 -5.71
N MET A 90 17.19 -7.01 -6.76
CA MET A 90 15.82 -6.66 -7.18
C MET A 90 14.77 -7.02 -6.12
N ALA A 91 14.89 -8.20 -5.51
CA ALA A 91 14.02 -8.64 -4.42
C ALA A 91 14.19 -7.74 -3.18
N TRP A 92 15.43 -7.41 -2.83
CA TRP A 92 15.75 -6.51 -1.72
C TRP A 92 15.14 -5.12 -1.91
N LEU A 93 15.22 -4.54 -3.11
CA LEU A 93 14.57 -3.27 -3.41
C LEU A 93 13.04 -3.37 -3.32
N TYR A 94 12.45 -4.39 -3.95
CA TYR A 94 10.99 -4.57 -4.02
C TYR A 94 10.37 -4.77 -2.63
N PHE A 95 10.86 -5.74 -1.85
CA PHE A 95 10.35 -6.05 -0.51
C PHE A 95 10.81 -5.07 0.58
N ASN A 96 11.64 -4.09 0.26
CA ASN A 96 11.86 -2.91 1.13
C ASN A 96 11.18 -1.67 0.57
N TRP A 97 10.20 -1.82 -0.33
CA TRP A 97 9.35 -0.71 -0.80
C TRP A 97 10.17 0.43 -1.41
N ARG A 98 11.17 0.05 -2.21
CA ARG A 98 11.93 0.93 -3.11
C ARG A 98 11.55 0.59 -4.54
N TYR A 99 11.76 1.55 -5.44
CA TYR A 99 11.64 1.27 -6.86
C TYR A 99 12.58 0.12 -7.25
N SER A 100 12.00 -0.95 -7.77
CA SER A 100 12.71 -2.11 -8.28
C SER A 100 12.26 -2.34 -9.72
N PHE A 101 13.21 -2.45 -10.64
CA PHE A 101 12.91 -2.59 -12.07
C PHE A 101 12.16 -3.90 -12.42
N ILE A 102 12.05 -4.83 -11.46
CA ILE A 102 11.35 -6.11 -11.61
C ILE A 102 9.87 -5.93 -11.95
N ILE A 103 9.25 -4.82 -11.54
CA ILE A 103 7.84 -4.52 -11.87
C ILE A 103 7.59 -4.44 -13.39
N LYS A 104 8.66 -4.30 -14.20
CA LYS A 104 8.61 -4.27 -15.67
C LYS A 104 8.86 -5.61 -16.36
N PHE A 105 9.15 -6.68 -15.61
CA PHE A 105 9.39 -8.02 -16.18
C PHE A 105 8.09 -8.78 -16.51
N PRO A 106 7.01 -8.72 -15.69
CA PRO A 106 5.72 -9.26 -16.08
C PRO A 106 5.11 -8.53 -17.28
N VAL A 107 4.14 -9.18 -17.93
CA VAL A 107 3.26 -8.55 -18.92
C VAL A 107 2.61 -7.31 -18.28
N GLN A 108 2.82 -6.17 -18.91
CA GLN A 108 2.28 -4.88 -18.45
C GLN A 108 0.86 -4.69 -18.96
N HIS A 109 0.04 -4.03 -18.14
CA HIS A 109 -1.29 -3.57 -18.46
C HIS A 109 -1.45 -2.14 -17.98
N THR A 110 -2.34 -1.38 -18.63
CA THR A 110 -2.66 -0.02 -18.19
C THR A 110 -3.68 -0.07 -17.07
N ALA A 111 -3.33 0.48 -15.91
CA ALA A 111 -4.24 0.84 -14.84
C ALA A 111 -4.29 2.37 -14.70
N GLN A 112 -5.06 2.92 -13.76
CA GLN A 112 -5.20 4.36 -13.61
C GLN A 112 -5.46 4.80 -12.16
N ASN A 113 -4.88 5.92 -11.75
CA ASN A 113 -5.32 6.60 -10.53
C ASN A 113 -6.53 7.49 -10.86
N VAL A 114 -7.51 7.57 -9.96
CA VAL A 114 -8.67 8.47 -10.08
C VAL A 114 -8.46 9.66 -9.15
N ILE A 115 -8.55 10.88 -9.68
CA ILE A 115 -8.15 12.09 -8.96
C ILE A 115 -9.23 13.14 -9.02
N GLY A 116 -9.70 13.60 -7.85
CA GLY A 116 -10.63 14.72 -7.70
C GLY A 116 -9.95 15.93 -7.06
N ARG A 117 -10.10 17.12 -7.67
CA ARG A 117 -9.56 18.38 -7.14
C ARG A 117 -10.64 19.40 -6.79
N TRP A 118 -10.43 20.11 -5.68
CA TRP A 118 -11.10 21.36 -5.33
C TRP A 118 -10.02 22.43 -5.10
N PRO A 119 -9.78 23.32 -6.07
CA PRO A 119 -8.73 24.32 -5.96
C PRO A 119 -9.02 25.34 -4.86
N ALA A 120 -7.97 25.74 -4.16
CA ALA A 120 -8.02 26.76 -3.11
C ALA A 120 -8.72 28.05 -3.57
N ARG A 121 -9.65 28.54 -2.73
CA ARG A 121 -10.27 29.85 -2.85
C ARG A 121 -9.43 30.86 -2.07
N GLY A 122 -8.59 31.62 -2.76
CA GLY A 122 -7.69 32.61 -2.15
C GLY A 122 -6.41 32.83 -2.95
N ASP A 123 -5.42 33.44 -2.30
CA ASP A 123 -4.15 33.87 -2.91
C ASP A 123 -3.29 32.66 -3.30
N VAL A 124 -2.73 32.69 -4.51
CA VAL A 124 -1.80 31.68 -5.02
C VAL A 124 -0.54 31.58 -4.13
N ALA A 125 -0.11 32.68 -3.50
CA ALA A 125 1.10 32.71 -2.68
C ALA A 125 1.00 31.84 -1.41
N ASN A 126 -0.17 31.81 -0.77
CA ASN A 126 -0.39 31.16 0.53
C ASN A 126 -0.92 29.72 0.42
N ARG A 127 -1.17 29.22 -0.79
CA ARG A 127 -1.81 27.92 -1.00
C ARG A 127 -1.12 26.78 -0.29
N ARG A 128 -1.93 25.99 0.43
CA ARG A 128 -1.51 24.75 1.09
C ARG A 128 -2.20 23.58 0.41
N LYS A 129 -1.43 22.56 0.06
CA LYS A 129 -1.90 21.39 -0.68
C LYS A 129 -2.18 20.24 0.29
N LEU A 130 -3.43 19.78 0.32
CA LEU A 130 -3.86 18.59 1.03
C LEU A 130 -4.08 17.45 0.03
N ILE A 131 -3.44 16.32 0.27
CA ILE A 131 -3.60 15.09 -0.50
C ILE A 131 -4.30 14.08 0.40
N LEU A 132 -5.49 13.64 0.01
CA LEU A 132 -6.24 12.58 0.70
C LEU A 132 -6.14 11.33 -0.16
N MET A 133 -5.47 10.30 0.33
CA MET A 133 -5.09 9.12 -0.45
C MET A 133 -5.69 7.84 0.13
N ALA A 134 -6.15 6.96 -0.75
CA ALA A 134 -6.57 5.60 -0.43
C ALA A 134 -6.58 4.77 -1.72
N HIS A 135 -6.10 3.54 -1.68
CA HIS A 135 -6.18 2.66 -2.84
C HIS A 135 -7.58 2.09 -3.00
N TYR A 136 -7.97 1.84 -4.26
CA TYR A 136 -9.29 1.32 -4.60
C TYR A 136 -9.25 -0.06 -5.26
N ASP A 137 -8.07 -0.61 -5.58
CA ASP A 137 -7.96 -2.01 -5.97
C ASP A 137 -8.15 -2.97 -4.78
N THR A 138 -8.03 -4.27 -5.01
CA THR A 138 -8.25 -5.32 -4.00
C THR A 138 -7.19 -6.40 -4.05
N ALA A 139 -6.77 -6.89 -2.89
CA ALA A 139 -5.84 -7.99 -2.70
C ALA A 139 -6.17 -9.26 -3.49
N PRO A 140 -5.16 -9.90 -4.09
CA PRO A 140 -5.14 -11.35 -4.25
C PRO A 140 -5.30 -12.04 -2.88
N VAL A 141 -6.25 -12.98 -2.76
CA VAL A 141 -6.47 -13.70 -1.49
C VAL A 141 -5.19 -14.45 -1.09
N SER A 142 -4.75 -14.33 0.16
CA SER A 142 -3.45 -14.88 0.58
C SER A 142 -3.51 -15.75 1.83
N LEU A 143 -2.94 -16.95 1.73
CA LEU A 143 -2.79 -17.90 2.85
C LEU A 143 -1.81 -17.40 3.92
N LEU A 144 -0.93 -16.46 3.56
CA LEU A 144 0.06 -15.88 4.46
C LEU A 144 -0.55 -14.81 5.38
N TYR A 145 -1.66 -14.19 4.97
CA TYR A 145 -2.42 -13.19 5.73
C TYR A 145 -3.52 -13.80 6.61
N SER A 146 -3.65 -15.13 6.66
CA SER A 146 -4.56 -15.77 7.62
C SER A 146 -4.24 -15.32 9.06
N PRO A 147 -5.22 -15.17 9.98
CA PRO A 147 -5.00 -14.54 11.30
C PRO A 147 -3.88 -15.16 12.15
N LYS A 148 -3.60 -16.46 11.95
CA LYS A 148 -2.52 -17.20 12.64
C LYS A 148 -1.11 -16.93 12.09
N ARG A 149 -1.00 -16.31 10.91
CA ARG A 149 0.26 -16.13 10.17
C ARG A 149 0.63 -14.67 9.94
N GLN A 150 -0.36 -13.78 9.84
CA GLN A 150 -0.19 -12.34 9.66
C GLN A 150 0.87 -11.73 10.60
N GLY A 151 0.78 -11.99 11.91
CA GLY A 151 1.75 -11.49 12.89
C GLY A 151 3.20 -11.98 12.72
N ASN A 152 3.43 -13.03 11.91
CA ASN A 152 4.75 -13.57 11.58
C ASN A 152 5.18 -13.25 10.13
N PHE A 153 4.39 -12.48 9.37
CA PHE A 153 4.62 -12.26 7.95
C PHE A 153 5.91 -11.49 7.68
N GLN A 154 6.17 -10.40 8.42
CA GLN A 154 7.41 -9.62 8.33
C GLN A 154 8.63 -10.52 8.50
N LEU A 155 8.63 -11.35 9.54
CA LEU A 155 9.70 -12.30 9.82
C LEU A 155 9.85 -13.31 8.67
N SER A 156 8.76 -13.77 8.07
CA SER A 156 8.83 -14.67 6.90
C SER A 156 9.43 -14.00 5.65
N LEU A 157 9.14 -12.71 5.40
CA LEU A 157 9.79 -11.93 4.35
C LEU A 157 11.28 -11.71 4.64
N MET A 158 11.62 -11.34 5.86
CA MET A 158 13.01 -11.14 6.29
C MET A 158 13.82 -12.43 6.14
N LEU A 159 13.30 -13.56 6.63
CA LEU A 159 13.92 -14.87 6.47
C LEU A 159 14.06 -15.25 4.98
N SER A 160 13.06 -14.97 4.14
CA SER A 160 13.15 -15.21 2.69
C SER A 160 14.32 -14.44 2.05
N LEU A 161 14.40 -13.13 2.27
CA LEU A 161 15.47 -12.28 1.76
C LEU A 161 16.85 -12.70 2.31
N GLY A 162 16.93 -13.06 3.60
CA GLY A 162 18.14 -13.62 4.21
C GLY A 162 18.58 -14.94 3.57
N LEU A 163 17.63 -15.83 3.25
CA LEU A 163 17.90 -17.06 2.50
C LEU A 163 18.33 -16.79 1.05
N MET A 164 17.84 -15.72 0.42
CA MET A 164 18.30 -15.30 -0.91
C MET A 164 19.76 -14.83 -0.87
N VAL A 165 20.13 -14.02 0.12
CA VAL A 165 21.53 -13.61 0.36
C VAL A 165 22.42 -14.82 0.69
N LEU A 166 21.91 -15.78 1.47
CA LEU A 166 22.62 -17.05 1.74
C LEU A 166 22.83 -17.86 0.46
N ALA A 167 21.82 -17.97 -0.41
CA ALA A 167 21.93 -18.67 -1.70
C ALA A 167 22.97 -18.01 -2.62
N ALA A 168 22.97 -16.68 -2.70
CA ALA A 168 23.95 -15.93 -3.47
C ALA A 168 25.38 -16.06 -2.90
N SER A 169 25.52 -16.07 -1.58
CA SER A 169 26.80 -16.30 -0.91
C SER A 169 27.32 -17.71 -1.17
N ALA A 170 26.48 -18.75 -0.99
CA ALA A 170 26.83 -20.14 -1.26
C ALA A 170 27.22 -20.37 -2.73
N ALA A 171 26.49 -19.79 -3.68
CA ALA A 171 26.82 -19.82 -5.09
C ALA A 171 28.16 -19.12 -5.40
N THR A 172 28.44 -17.99 -4.74
CA THR A 172 29.72 -17.28 -4.87
C THR A 172 30.87 -18.17 -4.38
N PHE A 173 30.72 -18.78 -3.20
CA PHE A 173 31.69 -19.70 -2.59
C PHE A 173 31.96 -20.94 -3.45
N GLU A 174 30.94 -21.53 -4.06
CA GLU A 174 31.06 -22.64 -5.02
C GLU A 174 31.90 -22.25 -6.23
N VAL A 175 31.69 -21.06 -6.81
CA VAL A 175 32.46 -20.56 -7.98
C VAL A 175 33.90 -20.20 -7.64
N VAL A 176 34.18 -19.59 -6.49
CA VAL A 176 35.57 -19.29 -6.08
C VAL A 176 36.30 -20.49 -5.48
N HIS A 177 35.66 -21.67 -5.43
CA HIS A 177 36.21 -22.91 -4.87
C HIS A 177 36.60 -22.80 -3.38
N VAL A 178 35.93 -21.93 -2.63
CA VAL A 178 36.15 -21.71 -1.18
C VAL A 178 34.92 -22.21 -0.41
N GLY A 179 34.97 -23.42 0.12
CA GLY A 179 33.88 -23.96 0.92
C GLY A 179 33.99 -25.45 1.20
N MET A 180 32.98 -26.00 1.89
CA MET A 180 32.83 -27.44 2.07
C MET A 180 32.20 -28.09 0.83
N PRO A 181 32.47 -29.37 0.52
CA PRO A 181 31.88 -30.07 -0.63
C PRO A 181 30.35 -30.16 -0.59
N TYR A 182 29.72 -29.82 0.54
CA TYR A 182 28.27 -29.82 0.72
C TYR A 182 27.56 -28.54 0.24
N MET A 183 28.29 -27.50 -0.21
CA MET A 183 27.67 -26.25 -0.70
C MET A 183 26.69 -26.47 -1.86
N THR A 184 26.99 -27.40 -2.76
CA THR A 184 26.10 -27.78 -3.87
C THR A 184 24.76 -28.35 -3.38
N TYR A 185 24.75 -29.15 -2.30
CA TYR A 185 23.51 -29.66 -1.70
C TYR A 185 22.73 -28.55 -0.98
N LEU A 186 23.42 -27.60 -0.32
CA LEU A 186 22.79 -26.41 0.25
C LEU A 186 22.09 -25.59 -0.85
N ARG A 187 22.75 -25.37 -2.00
CA ARG A 187 22.16 -24.68 -3.15
C ARG A 187 20.90 -25.40 -3.65
N TYR A 188 20.93 -26.73 -3.82
CA TYR A 188 19.73 -27.48 -4.22
C TYR A 188 18.60 -27.42 -3.18
N GLY A 189 18.92 -27.46 -1.88
CA GLY A 189 17.94 -27.29 -0.80
C GLY A 189 17.28 -25.90 -0.83
N LEU A 190 18.07 -24.84 -1.05
CA LEU A 190 17.57 -23.47 -1.20
C LEU A 190 16.73 -23.30 -2.48
N MET A 191 17.14 -23.91 -3.59
CA MET A 191 16.32 -23.93 -4.83
C MET A 191 14.96 -24.60 -4.59
N ALA A 192 14.93 -25.77 -3.94
CA ALA A 192 13.67 -26.44 -3.60
C ALA A 192 12.81 -25.60 -2.66
N TYR A 193 13.41 -24.95 -1.66
CA TYR A 193 12.72 -24.01 -0.77
C TYR A 193 12.05 -22.86 -1.53
N PHE A 194 12.74 -22.19 -2.46
CA PHE A 194 12.15 -21.08 -3.21
C PHE A 194 11.03 -21.52 -4.16
N VAL A 195 11.13 -22.71 -4.77
CA VAL A 195 10.00 -23.29 -5.55
C VAL A 195 8.77 -23.49 -4.67
N VAL A 196 8.94 -24.11 -3.49
CA VAL A 196 7.84 -24.33 -2.54
C VAL A 196 7.28 -23.01 -2.01
N GLN A 197 8.13 -22.02 -1.73
CA GLN A 197 7.73 -20.68 -1.31
C GLN A 197 6.90 -19.97 -2.38
N ALA A 198 7.31 -20.01 -3.66
CA ALA A 198 6.57 -19.40 -4.77
C ALA A 198 5.15 -19.98 -4.87
N ILE A 199 5.01 -21.30 -4.73
CA ILE A 199 3.72 -21.99 -4.75
C ILE A 199 2.87 -21.57 -3.54
N ILE A 200 3.40 -21.64 -2.31
CA ILE A 200 2.63 -21.35 -1.09
C ILE A 200 2.18 -19.88 -1.01
N SER A 201 3.04 -18.94 -1.41
CA SER A 201 2.75 -17.50 -1.36
C SER A 201 1.70 -17.04 -2.37
N THR A 202 1.45 -17.83 -3.43
CA THR A 202 0.50 -17.51 -4.50
C THR A 202 -0.71 -18.46 -4.57
N ALA A 203 -0.68 -19.58 -3.84
CA ALA A 203 -1.77 -20.57 -3.83
C ALA A 203 -3.14 -19.98 -3.46
N GLY A 204 -3.20 -19.02 -2.54
CA GLY A 204 -4.45 -18.35 -2.17
C GLY A 204 -5.13 -17.69 -3.37
N TYR A 205 -4.36 -16.96 -4.18
CA TYR A 205 -4.81 -16.28 -5.39
C TYR A 205 -5.32 -17.27 -6.44
N TRP A 206 -4.57 -18.35 -6.71
CA TRP A 206 -4.97 -19.34 -7.71
C TRP A 206 -6.21 -20.16 -7.32
N PHE A 207 -6.45 -20.36 -6.02
CA PHE A 207 -7.63 -21.10 -5.54
C PHE A 207 -8.86 -20.23 -5.26
N LYS A 208 -8.69 -18.93 -5.01
CA LYS A 208 -9.78 -18.05 -4.51
C LYS A 208 -9.89 -16.70 -5.23
N GLY A 209 -8.97 -16.34 -6.11
CA GLY A 209 -8.95 -15.06 -6.81
C GLY A 209 -8.60 -13.88 -5.89
N TYR A 210 -9.38 -12.80 -6.02
CA TYR A 210 -9.23 -11.57 -5.24
C TYR A 210 -10.26 -11.51 -4.09
N SER A 211 -9.97 -10.74 -3.04
CA SER A 211 -10.95 -10.38 -2.01
C SER A 211 -12.00 -9.41 -2.57
N ASN A 212 -13.13 -9.28 -1.87
CA ASN A 212 -14.08 -8.20 -2.15
C ASN A 212 -13.56 -6.83 -1.69
N GLY A 213 -12.69 -6.82 -0.67
CA GLY A 213 -11.97 -5.63 -0.27
C GLY A 213 -12.86 -4.57 0.37
N ALA A 214 -13.82 -5.01 1.18
CA ALA A 214 -14.79 -4.12 1.80
C ALA A 214 -14.13 -3.27 2.90
N SER A 215 -13.39 -3.90 3.81
CA SER A 215 -12.45 -3.24 4.70
C SER A 215 -11.28 -2.68 3.90
N ASP A 216 -10.68 -3.52 3.05
CA ASP A 216 -9.39 -3.33 2.38
C ASP A 216 -9.55 -3.12 0.85
N ASN A 217 -9.73 -1.91 0.33
CA ASN A 217 -9.73 -0.64 1.04
C ASN A 217 -10.90 0.29 0.64
N ALA A 218 -12.09 -0.29 0.40
CA ALA A 218 -13.29 0.52 0.15
C ALA A 218 -13.62 1.46 1.33
N THR A 219 -13.25 1.11 2.57
CA THR A 219 -13.39 2.00 3.73
C THR A 219 -12.47 3.21 3.70
N GLY A 220 -11.19 3.07 3.30
CA GLY A 220 -10.27 4.18 3.15
C GLY A 220 -10.69 5.13 2.03
N VAL A 221 -11.17 4.57 0.90
CA VAL A 221 -11.74 5.36 -0.20
C VAL A 221 -12.95 6.18 0.26
N ALA A 222 -13.87 5.56 1.00
CA ALA A 222 -15.02 6.25 1.57
C ALA A 222 -14.61 7.34 2.59
N ALA A 223 -13.58 7.08 3.41
CA ALA A 223 -13.04 8.06 4.36
C ALA A 223 -12.34 9.25 3.67
N ALA A 224 -11.53 9.00 2.64
CA ALA A 224 -10.83 10.04 1.89
C ALA A 224 -11.81 10.99 1.18
N ILE A 225 -12.83 10.44 0.50
CA ILE A 225 -13.89 11.23 -0.15
C ILE A 225 -14.71 12.01 0.89
N ALA A 226 -15.08 11.39 2.01
CA ALA A 226 -15.86 12.06 3.06
C ALA A 226 -15.08 13.18 3.78
N THR A 227 -13.78 13.00 4.01
CA THR A 227 -12.90 14.04 4.57
C THR A 227 -12.78 15.22 3.62
N ALA A 228 -12.66 14.97 2.31
CA ALA A 228 -12.61 16.02 1.30
C ALA A 228 -13.91 16.85 1.27
N ASP A 229 -15.06 16.18 1.29
CA ASP A 229 -16.35 16.85 1.29
C ASP A 229 -16.58 17.70 2.56
N ARG A 230 -16.23 17.20 3.75
CA ARG A 230 -16.28 17.99 4.99
C ARG A 230 -15.40 19.23 4.94
N LEU A 231 -14.12 19.09 4.58
CA LEU A 231 -13.17 20.21 4.52
C LEU A 231 -13.57 21.25 3.46
N ARG A 232 -14.12 20.79 2.34
CA ARG A 232 -14.72 21.65 1.29
C ARG A 232 -15.93 22.42 1.81
N GLN A 233 -16.83 21.77 2.55
CA GLN A 233 -18.01 22.40 3.14
C GLN A 233 -17.66 23.40 4.25
N ALA A 234 -16.62 23.10 5.05
CA ALA A 234 -16.04 24.03 6.03
C ALA A 234 -15.37 25.26 5.38
N ASN A 235 -15.13 25.23 4.06
CA ASN A 235 -14.54 26.32 3.27
C ASN A 235 -13.22 26.84 3.89
N VAL A 236 -12.31 25.91 4.22
CA VAL A 236 -10.98 26.23 4.78
C VAL A 236 -10.22 27.13 3.79
N PRO A 237 -9.80 28.36 4.19
CA PRO A 237 -9.08 29.27 3.31
C PRO A 237 -7.76 28.70 2.78
N ASP A 238 -7.37 29.10 1.57
CA ASP A 238 -6.11 28.76 0.90
C ASP A 238 -5.78 27.24 0.77
N LEU A 239 -6.73 26.35 1.07
CA LEU A 239 -6.54 24.90 1.01
C LEU A 239 -6.90 24.33 -0.37
N ASP A 240 -5.92 23.80 -1.09
CA ASP A 240 -6.06 23.04 -2.33
C ASP A 240 -6.24 21.55 -1.97
N ILE A 241 -7.46 21.04 -2.11
CA ILE A 241 -7.81 19.66 -1.72
C ILE A 241 -7.73 18.77 -2.96
N GLU A 242 -6.92 17.72 -2.89
CA GLU A 242 -6.82 16.68 -3.92
C GLU A 242 -7.06 15.30 -3.29
N VAL A 243 -8.14 14.64 -3.69
CA VAL A 243 -8.34 13.21 -3.41
C VAL A 243 -7.65 12.41 -4.52
N VAL A 244 -6.81 11.44 -4.12
CA VAL A 244 -6.04 10.58 -5.02
C VAL A 244 -6.39 9.14 -4.69
N LEU A 245 -7.23 8.54 -5.51
CA LEU A 245 -7.64 7.15 -5.37
C LEU A 245 -6.73 6.30 -6.24
N THR A 246 -5.88 5.52 -5.58
CA THR A 246 -4.77 4.81 -6.20
C THR A 246 -5.16 3.41 -6.66
N SER A 247 -4.53 2.96 -7.74
CA SER A 247 -4.62 1.58 -8.24
C SER A 247 -3.26 0.90 -8.06
N ALA A 248 -3.22 -0.43 -8.10
CA ALA A 248 -2.00 -1.21 -8.03
C ALA A 248 -1.23 -1.03 -6.71
N GLU A 249 -1.95 -0.77 -5.61
CA GLU A 249 -1.35 -0.82 -4.26
C GLU A 249 -0.89 -2.25 -3.97
N GLU A 250 -1.79 -3.19 -4.25
CA GLU A 250 -1.65 -4.64 -4.07
C GLU A 250 -0.61 -5.30 -4.99
N VAL A 251 0.04 -4.50 -5.84
CA VAL A 251 1.13 -4.90 -6.74
C VAL A 251 2.47 -4.26 -6.30
N GLY A 252 2.50 -3.60 -5.14
CA GLY A 252 3.66 -2.92 -4.56
C GLY A 252 3.59 -1.39 -4.64
N MET A 253 2.43 -0.81 -4.32
CA MET A 253 2.20 0.64 -4.22
C MET A 253 2.51 1.39 -5.52
N ILE A 254 2.22 0.75 -6.67
CA ILE A 254 2.67 1.20 -7.98
C ILE A 254 1.90 2.46 -8.42
N GLY A 255 0.60 2.58 -8.15
CA GLY A 255 -0.17 3.78 -8.47
C GLY A 255 0.33 5.02 -7.73
N ALA A 256 0.57 4.92 -6.42
CA ALA A 256 1.16 6.02 -5.66
C ALA A 256 2.60 6.32 -6.08
N TYR A 257 3.40 5.32 -6.45
CA TYR A 257 4.73 5.55 -7.02
C TYR A 257 4.65 6.50 -8.23
N TYR A 258 3.85 6.17 -9.24
CA TYR A 258 3.74 7.01 -10.44
C TYR A 258 3.18 8.40 -10.14
N TYR A 259 2.17 8.50 -9.27
CA TYR A 259 1.62 9.79 -8.85
C TYR A 259 2.66 10.64 -8.12
N VAL A 260 3.37 10.09 -7.14
CA VAL A 260 4.40 10.82 -6.40
C VAL A 260 5.55 11.23 -7.33
N GLU A 261 6.04 10.36 -8.20
CA GLU A 261 7.10 10.72 -9.15
C GLU A 261 6.70 11.83 -10.13
N ALA A 262 5.45 11.81 -10.64
CA ALA A 262 4.93 12.81 -11.55
C ALA A 262 4.76 14.19 -10.90
N HIS A 263 4.29 14.24 -9.64
CA HIS A 263 3.86 15.50 -9.01
C HIS A 263 4.83 16.05 -7.95
N LYS A 264 5.71 15.25 -7.34
CA LYS A 264 6.57 15.68 -6.21
C LYS A 264 7.41 16.93 -6.45
N LYS A 265 7.82 17.19 -7.70
CA LYS A 265 8.60 18.39 -8.08
C LYS A 265 7.82 19.70 -7.92
N GLN A 266 6.49 19.62 -7.86
CA GLN A 266 5.58 20.76 -7.69
C GLN A 266 5.31 21.05 -6.21
N TRP A 267 5.66 20.13 -5.30
CA TRP A 267 5.27 20.18 -3.89
C TRP A 267 6.38 20.78 -3.03
N LYS A 268 6.03 21.83 -2.28
CA LYS A 268 6.87 22.34 -1.19
C LYS A 268 6.48 21.59 0.08
N SER A 269 7.42 20.90 0.73
CA SER A 269 7.15 20.10 1.93
C SER A 269 6.51 20.88 3.07
N ALA A 270 6.86 22.16 3.25
CA ALA A 270 6.24 23.04 4.26
C ALA A 270 4.77 23.40 3.96
N GLN A 271 4.34 23.30 2.70
CA GLN A 271 2.98 23.65 2.25
C GLN A 271 2.19 22.42 1.74
N THR A 272 2.71 21.20 1.93
CA THR A 272 2.06 19.97 1.42
C THR A 272 1.88 18.96 2.55
N LEU A 273 0.64 18.49 2.71
CA LEU A 273 0.25 17.44 3.64
C LEU A 273 -0.42 16.31 2.86
N ALA A 274 0.00 15.06 3.07
CA ALA A 274 -0.76 13.89 2.68
C ALA A 274 -1.41 13.20 3.90
N ILE A 275 -2.57 12.58 3.71
CA ILE A 275 -3.21 11.67 4.66
C ILE A 275 -3.60 10.42 3.88
N ASN A 276 -3.03 9.27 4.25
CA ASN A 276 -3.36 7.97 3.69
C ASN A 276 -4.38 7.25 4.60
N PHE A 277 -5.50 6.81 4.03
CA PHE A 277 -6.55 6.07 4.71
C PHE A 277 -6.53 4.63 4.22
N ASP A 278 -6.37 3.70 5.15
CA ASP A 278 -6.14 2.30 4.80
C ASP A 278 -6.85 1.33 5.74
N THR A 279 -7.60 0.37 5.20
CA THR A 279 -8.15 -0.76 5.98
C THR A 279 -8.80 -0.33 7.30
N LEU A 280 -9.84 0.50 7.20
CA LEU A 280 -10.57 1.12 8.33
C LEU A 280 -11.82 0.33 8.75
N GLY A 281 -12.02 -0.89 8.24
CA GLY A 281 -13.24 -1.67 8.44
C GLY A 281 -13.28 -2.55 9.69
N ALA A 282 -12.22 -2.65 10.49
CA ALA A 282 -12.26 -3.41 11.75
C ALA A 282 -11.11 -3.06 12.71
N GLY A 283 -11.39 -3.07 14.01
CA GLY A 283 -10.40 -2.77 15.05
C GLY A 283 -10.52 -1.33 15.57
N LYS A 284 -9.43 -0.77 16.07
CA LYS A 284 -9.35 0.61 16.58
C LYS A 284 -8.50 1.47 15.66
N LEU A 285 -8.95 2.71 15.39
CA LEU A 285 -8.20 3.66 14.58
C LEU A 285 -6.79 3.84 15.13
N THR A 286 -5.81 3.63 14.28
CA THR A 286 -4.39 3.63 14.59
C THR A 286 -3.68 4.64 13.69
N VAL A 287 -2.98 5.57 14.33
CA VAL A 287 -1.97 6.41 13.68
C VAL A 287 -0.70 5.57 13.54
N VAL A 288 -0.29 5.29 12.30
CA VAL A 288 0.92 4.51 12.02
C VAL A 288 2.15 5.36 12.22
N GLU A 289 3.04 4.92 13.10
CA GLU A 289 4.29 5.62 13.42
C GLU A 289 5.53 4.95 12.80
N GLN A 290 5.45 3.65 12.50
CA GLN A 290 6.51 2.88 11.87
C GLN A 290 5.93 1.78 10.96
N THR A 291 6.59 1.53 9.83
CA THR A 291 6.34 0.38 8.95
C THR A 291 7.65 -0.04 8.22
N GLY A 292 7.58 -0.94 7.24
CA GLY A 292 8.72 -1.46 6.47
C GLY A 292 9.11 -2.91 6.80
N THR A 293 10.14 -3.42 6.11
CA THR A 293 10.62 -4.81 6.25
C THR A 293 11.99 -4.87 6.91
N TYR A 294 13.10 -4.88 6.15
CA TYR A 294 14.44 -4.68 6.72
C TYR A 294 14.75 -3.19 6.91
N GLU A 295 14.31 -2.35 5.98
CA GLU A 295 14.36 -0.89 6.13
C GLU A 295 13.12 -0.39 6.90
N ALA A 296 13.28 -0.07 8.18
CA ALA A 296 12.23 0.56 8.97
C ALA A 296 11.97 2.00 8.49
N LEU A 297 10.72 2.28 8.12
CA LEU A 297 10.22 3.59 7.72
C LEU A 297 9.51 4.27 8.90
N GLN A 298 10.01 5.45 9.29
CA GLN A 298 9.61 6.15 10.52
C GLN A 298 8.80 7.42 10.20
N TYR A 299 7.60 7.53 10.76
CA TYR A 299 6.66 8.63 10.51
C TYR A 299 6.81 9.71 11.60
N THR A 300 7.95 10.40 11.61
CA THR A 300 8.31 11.42 12.62
C THR A 300 7.99 12.87 12.20
N ASN A 301 7.19 13.02 11.15
CA ASN A 301 6.84 14.28 10.52
C ASN A 301 5.80 15.09 11.34
N VAL A 302 5.48 16.31 10.88
CA VAL A 302 4.56 17.23 11.56
C VAL A 302 3.14 16.65 11.77
N PRO A 303 2.42 16.14 10.76
CA PRO A 303 1.05 15.68 10.96
C PRO A 303 0.95 14.47 11.90
N THR A 304 1.91 13.54 11.90
CA THR A 304 1.94 12.45 12.91
C THR A 304 2.12 12.98 14.33
N LYS A 305 2.94 14.03 14.53
CA LYS A 305 3.09 14.70 15.84
C LYS A 305 1.81 15.43 16.29
N ILE A 306 1.10 16.05 15.35
CA ILE A 306 -0.22 16.67 15.60
C ILE A 306 -1.22 15.58 16.02
N ALA A 307 -1.34 14.51 15.23
CA ALA A 307 -2.23 13.39 15.53
C ALA A 307 -1.94 12.76 16.90
N ARG A 308 -0.67 12.46 17.21
CA ARG A 308 -0.23 11.96 18.53
C ARG A 308 -0.61 12.90 19.69
N SER A 309 -0.70 14.21 19.44
CA SER A 309 -1.13 15.19 20.43
C SER A 309 -2.65 15.21 20.60
N LEU A 310 -3.39 15.17 19.49
CA LEU A 310 -4.86 15.05 19.47
C LEU A 310 -5.34 13.76 20.16
N LEU A 311 -4.63 12.64 19.98
CA LEU A 311 -4.88 11.36 20.65
C LEU A 311 -4.78 11.40 22.18
N LYS A 312 -4.29 12.49 22.79
CA LYS A 312 -4.30 12.68 24.25
C LYS A 312 -5.53 13.43 24.78
N THR A 313 -6.31 14.03 23.88
CA THR A 313 -7.51 14.80 24.21
C THR A 313 -8.71 13.87 24.41
N ASP A 314 -9.70 14.32 25.19
CA ASP A 314 -10.92 13.54 25.45
C ASP A 314 -11.70 13.21 24.17
N ALA A 315 -11.54 14.00 23.10
CA ALA A 315 -12.15 13.75 21.79
C ALA A 315 -11.64 12.48 21.09
N PHE A 316 -10.43 11.98 21.43
CA PHE A 316 -9.78 10.87 20.73
C PHE A 316 -9.14 9.80 21.62
N ARG A 317 -8.84 10.05 22.91
CA ARG A 317 -8.03 9.15 23.77
C ARG A 317 -8.53 7.71 23.82
N ASP A 318 -9.84 7.52 23.84
CA ASP A 318 -10.46 6.20 23.90
C ASP A 318 -10.84 5.65 22.50
N ARG A 319 -10.91 6.53 21.48
CA ARG A 319 -11.35 6.21 20.11
C ARG A 319 -10.21 5.86 19.15
N ALA A 320 -9.00 6.36 19.39
CA ALA A 320 -7.83 6.17 18.54
C ALA A 320 -6.59 5.75 19.36
N GLN A 321 -5.56 5.25 18.68
CA GLN A 321 -4.28 4.83 19.27
C GLN A 321 -3.12 5.11 18.31
N VAL A 322 -1.88 4.96 18.81
CA VAL A 322 -0.68 4.91 17.95
C VAL A 322 -0.26 3.46 17.78
N GLY A 323 0.38 3.14 16.66
CA GLY A 323 0.81 1.76 16.39
C GLY A 323 1.88 1.65 15.31
N GLN A 324 2.26 0.40 15.04
CA GLN A 324 3.20 0.03 13.99
C GLN A 324 2.56 -1.02 13.09
N TRP A 325 2.92 -1.03 11.83
CA TRP A 325 2.45 -2.00 10.85
C TRP A 325 3.64 -2.70 10.20
N HIS A 326 3.54 -4.01 9.98
CA HIS A 326 4.70 -4.85 9.63
C HIS A 326 4.41 -5.89 8.55
N THR A 327 3.15 -6.03 8.11
CA THR A 327 2.70 -7.15 7.25
C THR A 327 2.67 -6.75 5.77
N ALA A 328 2.24 -5.53 5.47
CA ALA A 328 2.39 -4.88 4.17
C ALA A 328 3.06 -3.52 4.41
N ASP A 329 3.08 -2.64 3.41
CA ASP A 329 3.22 -1.21 3.68
C ASP A 329 2.01 -0.48 3.11
N PHE A 330 2.09 0.83 2.97
CA PHE A 330 1.03 1.67 2.43
C PHE A 330 1.57 2.55 1.29
N ASP A 331 0.67 3.08 0.46
CA ASP A 331 1.00 4.13 -0.51
C ASP A 331 1.76 5.34 0.10
N SER A 332 1.61 5.60 1.40
CA SER A 332 2.36 6.64 2.14
C SER A 332 3.89 6.43 2.15
N VAL A 333 4.41 5.24 1.85
CA VAL A 333 5.86 4.98 1.69
C VAL A 333 6.51 5.99 0.76
N TRP A 334 5.88 6.25 -0.39
CA TRP A 334 6.47 7.10 -1.43
C TRP A 334 6.57 8.55 -0.98
N PHE A 335 5.67 9.00 -0.09
CA PHE A 335 5.73 10.31 0.56
C PHE A 335 6.86 10.36 1.59
N VAL A 336 6.96 9.37 2.48
CA VAL A 336 8.04 9.28 3.48
C VAL A 336 9.41 9.26 2.81
N ARG A 337 9.61 8.40 1.79
CA ARG A 337 10.89 8.28 1.06
C ARG A 337 11.26 9.56 0.29
N ASN A 338 10.28 10.33 -0.18
CA ASN A 338 10.49 11.63 -0.82
C ASN A 338 10.45 12.83 0.16
N ARG A 339 10.41 12.59 1.48
CA ARG A 339 10.36 13.62 2.55
C ARG A 339 9.17 14.58 2.48
N ILE A 340 8.04 14.12 1.98
CA ILE A 340 6.77 14.86 1.99
C ILE A 340 6.02 14.48 3.27
N PRO A 341 5.50 15.45 4.05
CA PRO A 341 4.71 15.14 5.25
C PRO A 341 3.49 14.28 4.91
N VAL A 342 3.34 13.15 5.63
CA VAL A 342 2.23 12.22 5.46
C VAL A 342 1.78 11.64 6.80
N LEU A 343 0.47 11.66 7.04
CA LEU A 343 -0.18 10.89 8.10
C LEU A 343 -0.66 9.56 7.49
N ALA A 344 -0.38 8.43 8.15
CA ALA A 344 -0.93 7.13 7.76
C ALA A 344 -1.91 6.66 8.83
N LEU A 345 -3.14 6.34 8.41
CA LEU A 345 -4.26 5.95 9.27
C LEU A 345 -4.77 4.57 8.84
N CYS A 346 -4.81 3.63 9.78
CA CYS A 346 -5.46 2.34 9.58
C CYS A 346 -6.23 1.87 10.80
N ALA A 347 -6.96 0.75 10.73
CA ALA A 347 -7.57 0.13 11.91
C ALA A 347 -6.86 -1.18 12.26
N LEU A 348 -6.43 -1.31 13.53
CA LEU A 348 -5.76 -2.51 14.05
C LEU A 348 -6.54 -3.07 15.25
N ASP A 349 -6.54 -4.39 15.39
CA ASP A 349 -7.02 -5.08 16.59
C ASP A 349 -6.03 -4.97 17.77
N ALA A 350 -6.37 -5.61 18.89
CA ALA A 350 -5.55 -5.61 20.10
C ALA A 350 -4.20 -6.35 19.94
N ASP A 351 -4.07 -7.21 18.92
CA ASP A 351 -2.83 -7.92 18.57
C ASP A 351 -1.98 -7.12 17.55
N GLY A 352 -2.41 -5.91 17.16
CA GLY A 352 -1.74 -5.08 16.16
C GLY A 352 -1.95 -5.56 14.72
N ARG A 353 -3.01 -6.33 14.45
CA ARG A 353 -3.33 -6.88 13.13
C ARG A 353 -4.49 -6.13 12.47
N MET A 354 -4.50 -6.11 11.13
CA MET A 354 -5.68 -5.71 10.36
C MET A 354 -6.61 -6.91 10.20
N PRO A 355 -7.83 -6.92 10.75
CA PRO A 355 -8.70 -8.09 10.68
C PRO A 355 -9.17 -8.36 9.24
N ARG A 356 -9.11 -9.63 8.81
CA ARG A 356 -9.60 -10.14 7.51
C ARG A 356 -8.90 -9.60 6.25
N ILE A 357 -7.85 -8.79 6.39
CA ILE A 357 -7.02 -8.32 5.27
C ILE A 357 -6.59 -9.48 4.35
N HIS A 358 -6.71 -9.29 3.02
CA HIS A 358 -6.46 -10.31 1.99
C HIS A 358 -7.21 -11.66 2.19
N GLN A 359 -8.32 -11.71 2.92
CA GLN A 359 -9.14 -12.92 3.10
C GLN A 359 -10.48 -12.86 2.34
N PRO A 360 -11.13 -14.01 2.05
CA PRO A 360 -12.42 -14.04 1.34
C PRO A 360 -13.59 -13.47 2.14
N ASP A 361 -13.47 -13.40 3.46
CA ASP A 361 -14.46 -12.83 4.38
C ASP A 361 -14.28 -11.31 4.58
N ASP A 362 -13.42 -10.65 3.80
CA ASP A 362 -13.42 -9.19 3.74
C ASP A 362 -14.59 -8.65 2.89
N THR A 363 -15.80 -8.73 3.45
CA THR A 363 -17.07 -8.33 2.85
C THR A 363 -17.78 -7.27 3.69
N LEU A 364 -18.74 -6.55 3.07
CA LEU A 364 -19.43 -5.39 3.68
C LEU A 364 -20.15 -5.70 5.00
N ASP A 365 -20.62 -6.94 5.17
CA ASP A 365 -21.31 -7.42 6.38
C ASP A 365 -20.38 -7.45 7.61
N HIS A 366 -19.07 -7.48 7.38
CA HIS A 366 -18.05 -7.51 8.42
C HIS A 366 -17.33 -6.16 8.64
N VAL A 367 -17.81 -5.08 8.01
CA VAL A 367 -17.24 -3.73 8.18
C VAL A 367 -17.84 -3.03 9.41
N ASP A 368 -17.02 -2.74 10.42
CA ASP A 368 -17.31 -1.74 11.43
C ASP A 368 -17.10 -0.33 10.84
N ARG A 369 -18.08 0.54 11.03
CA ARG A 369 -18.05 1.93 10.54
C ARG A 369 -17.32 2.87 11.52
N THR A 370 -17.12 2.45 12.77
CA THR A 370 -16.58 3.28 13.86
C THR A 370 -15.17 3.84 13.57
N PRO A 371 -14.21 3.04 13.02
CA PRO A 371 -12.89 3.56 12.70
C PRO A 371 -12.93 4.51 11.49
N ILE A 372 -13.82 4.28 10.51
CA ILE A 372 -14.04 5.15 9.34
C ILE A 372 -14.40 6.57 9.80
N TYR A 373 -15.45 6.71 10.62
CA TYR A 373 -15.88 8.02 11.13
C TYR A 373 -14.82 8.68 12.02
N THR A 374 -14.12 7.89 12.85
CA THR A 374 -13.05 8.41 13.69
C THR A 374 -11.82 8.86 12.86
N ALA A 375 -11.54 8.21 11.73
CA ALA A 375 -10.47 8.61 10.82
C ALA A 375 -10.77 9.94 10.14
N ILE A 376 -12.02 10.15 9.72
CA ILE A 376 -12.49 11.41 9.15
C ILE A 376 -12.37 12.54 10.18
N ASP A 377 -12.88 12.33 11.40
CA ASP A 377 -12.79 13.32 12.49
C ASP A 377 -11.33 13.66 12.84
N LEU A 378 -10.44 12.66 12.89
CA LEU A 378 -9.02 12.87 13.20
C LEU A 378 -8.29 13.58 12.05
N ALA A 379 -8.56 13.22 10.80
CA ALA A 379 -7.96 13.86 9.63
C ALA A 379 -8.37 15.33 9.54
N GLU A 380 -9.65 15.65 9.77
CA GLU A 380 -10.18 17.01 9.85
C GLU A 380 -9.49 17.82 10.97
N ALA A 381 -9.36 17.24 12.17
CA ALA A 381 -8.66 17.88 13.29
C ALA A 381 -7.16 18.10 13.00
N VAL A 382 -6.47 17.15 12.36
CA VAL A 382 -5.05 17.30 11.98
C VAL A 382 -4.87 18.39 10.94
N VAL A 383 -5.75 18.47 9.93
CA VAL A 383 -5.71 19.54 8.92
C VAL A 383 -5.91 20.90 9.57
N ASN A 384 -6.91 21.04 10.44
CA ASN A 384 -7.21 22.29 11.15
C ASN A 384 -6.08 22.76 12.08
N GLU A 385 -5.33 21.86 12.71
CA GLU A 385 -4.15 22.22 13.51
C GLU A 385 -2.90 22.49 12.65
N TRP A 386 -2.78 21.84 11.49
CA TRP A 386 -1.70 22.09 10.53
C TRP A 386 -1.83 23.45 9.83
N THR A 387 -3.06 23.90 9.56
CA THR A 387 -3.33 25.18 8.88
C THR A 387 -3.14 26.43 9.77
N LYS A 388 -3.04 26.29 11.09
CA LYS A 388 -2.83 27.42 12.01
C LYS A 388 -1.35 27.86 12.18
N ARG A 389 -0.35 27.22 11.54
CA ARG A 389 0.94 26.93 12.23
C ARG A 389 2.33 27.13 11.59
N SER A 390 2.61 27.87 10.52
CA SER A 390 1.94 28.22 9.26
C SER A 390 1.05 29.46 9.19
N GLU A 391 0.58 30.00 10.30
CA GLU A 391 0.19 31.42 10.47
C GLU A 391 1.07 32.09 11.54
N GLU A 392 1.49 31.30 12.53
CA GLU A 392 2.75 31.47 13.30
C GLU A 392 4.01 31.16 12.46
#